data_AF-A0A951DGR6-F1
#
_entry.id   AF-A0A951DGR6-F1
#
_cell.length_a   1.000
_cell.length_b   1.000
_cell.length_c   1.000
_cell.angle_alpha   90.00
_cell.angle_beta   90.00
_cell.angle_gamma   90.00
#
_symmetry.space_group_name_H-M   'P 1'
#
loop_
_entity.id
_entity.type
_entity.pdbx_description
1 polymer ?
#
loop_
_entity_poly.entity_id
_entity_poly.type
_entity_poly.pdbx_seq_one_letter_code
_entity_poly.pdbx_strand_id
1 'polypeptide(L)'
;MYGHAVLVKSAPKANEKLKGPSIPVTLVFNSRVDQARSVLTLDRPGHPACPLMIKKDSSRPETLTSSVSDATPGHYLLHWQVLSVDGHITRGQIEFEVN
;
A
#
# COMPACT_ATOMS: atom_id res chain seq x y z
N MET A 1 16.42 12.94 -14.36
CA MET A 1 15.12 13.44 -13.88
C MET A 1 14.22 12.23 -13.74
N TYR A 2 13.96 11.75 -12.52
CA TYR A 2 13.08 10.59 -12.31
C TYR A 2 11.64 11.14 -12.19
N GLY A 3 10.89 11.06 -13.28
CA GLY A 3 9.60 11.76 -13.44
C GLY A 3 8.37 10.99 -12.99
N HIS A 4 8.50 9.87 -12.26
CA HIS A 4 7.36 9.09 -11.77
C HIS A 4 7.74 8.33 -10.49
N ALA A 5 6.80 8.18 -9.55
CA ALA A 5 6.97 7.29 -8.40
C ALA A 5 6.81 5.82 -8.81
N VAL A 6 7.88 5.05 -8.72
CA VAL A 6 7.88 3.60 -8.97
C VAL A 6 8.05 2.87 -7.65
N LEU A 7 7.21 1.87 -7.41
CA LEU A 7 7.30 1.03 -6.22
C LEU A 7 8.61 0.23 -6.25
N VAL A 8 9.47 0.42 -5.25
CA VAL A 8 10.76 -0.27 -5.13
C VAL A 8 10.73 -1.38 -4.08
N LYS A 9 9.86 -1.25 -3.07
CA LYS A 9 9.71 -2.24 -2.01
C LYS A 9 8.30 -2.23 -1.48
N SER A 10 7.77 -3.42 -1.18
CA SER A 10 6.52 -3.58 -0.47
C SER A 10 6.65 -4.55 0.68
N ALA A 11 5.88 -4.27 1.72
CA ALA A 11 5.46 -5.20 2.76
C ALA A 11 3.94 -5.00 2.90
N PRO A 12 3.09 -6.01 2.68
CA PRO A 12 3.42 -7.36 2.19
C PRO A 12 4.15 -7.36 0.84
N LYS A 13 4.95 -8.41 0.59
CA LYS A 13 5.45 -8.73 -0.75
C LYS A 13 4.36 -9.40 -1.57
N ALA A 14 4.48 -9.35 -2.90
CA ALA A 14 3.60 -10.10 -3.78
C ALA A 14 3.66 -11.61 -3.45
N ASN A 15 2.50 -12.22 -3.30
CA ASN A 15 2.28 -13.61 -2.92
C ASN A 15 2.83 -14.01 -1.54
N GLU A 16 3.09 -13.04 -0.66
CA GLU A 16 3.53 -13.34 0.71
C GLU A 16 2.39 -13.96 1.52
N LYS A 17 2.72 -14.92 2.38
CA LYS A 17 1.79 -15.51 3.36
C LYS A 17 2.10 -14.95 4.73
N LEU A 18 1.10 -14.36 5.38
CA LEU A 18 1.24 -13.66 6.64
C LEU A 18 0.25 -14.19 7.67
N LYS A 19 0.62 -14.11 8.94
CA LYS A 19 -0.30 -14.43 10.04
C LYS A 19 -1.07 -13.17 10.44
N GLY A 20 -2.39 -13.30 10.54
CA GLY A 20 -3.25 -12.26 11.10
C GLY A 20 -3.10 -12.10 12.62
N PRO A 21 -3.91 -11.23 13.26
CA PRO A 21 -4.97 -10.41 12.65
C PRO A 21 -4.49 -9.02 12.21
N SER A 22 -3.25 -8.62 12.54
CA SER A 22 -2.72 -7.30 12.20
C SER A 22 -1.60 -7.40 11.18
N ILE A 23 -1.83 -6.83 10.00
CA ILE A 23 -0.86 -6.83 8.90
C ILE A 23 -0.33 -5.42 8.68
N PRO A 24 0.95 -5.13 8.96
CA PRO A 24 1.53 -3.85 8.62
C PRO A 24 1.69 -3.72 7.10
N VAL A 25 1.33 -2.54 6.58
CA VAL A 25 1.50 -2.21 5.16
C VAL A 25 2.55 -1.10 5.06
N THR A 26 3.57 -1.32 4.23
CA THR A 26 4.62 -0.34 3.92
C THR A 26 5.00 -0.44 2.45
N LEU A 27 4.79 0.64 1.70
CA LEU A 27 5.18 0.76 0.31
C LEU A 27 6.25 1.84 0.19
N VAL A 28 7.39 1.52 -0.42
CA VAL A 28 8.51 2.46 -0.63
C VAL A 28 8.63 2.73 -2.12
N PHE A 29 8.77 4.00 -2.48
CA PHE A 29 8.90 4.47 -3.85
C PHE A 29 10.31 5.02 -4.11
N ASN A 30 10.73 5.06 -5.38
CA ASN A 30 12.01 5.65 -5.79
C ASN A 30 12.04 7.20 -5.73
N SER A 31 10.89 7.83 -5.46
CA SER A 31 10.75 9.29 -5.38
C SER A 31 9.81 9.67 -4.23
N ARG A 32 9.86 10.95 -3.83
CA ARG A 32 8.89 11.51 -2.88
C ARG A 32 7.48 11.46 -3.45
N VAL A 33 6.51 11.26 -2.56
CA VAL A 33 5.08 11.14 -2.89
C VAL A 33 4.26 12.10 -2.03
N ASP A 34 3.14 12.56 -2.56
CA ASP A 34 2.13 13.24 -1.77
C ASP A 34 1.30 12.20 -1.01
N GLN A 35 1.69 11.92 0.23
CA GLN A 35 1.00 10.97 1.11
C GLN A 35 -0.46 11.35 1.38
N ALA A 36 -0.81 12.65 1.31
CA ALA A 36 -2.17 13.12 1.59
C ALA A 36 -3.11 12.94 0.39
N ARG A 37 -2.56 12.89 -0.83
CA ARG A 37 -3.31 12.66 -2.08
C ARG A 37 -3.13 11.25 -2.66
N SER A 38 -2.28 10.44 -2.04
CA SER A 38 -2.16 9.02 -2.35
C SER A 38 -3.29 8.22 -1.69
N VAL A 39 -3.62 7.07 -2.27
CA VAL A 39 -4.74 6.22 -1.85
C VAL A 39 -4.28 4.78 -1.76
N LEU A 40 -4.70 4.10 -0.70
CA LEU A 40 -4.61 2.65 -0.55
C LEU A 40 -6.02 2.09 -0.42
N THR A 41 -6.33 1.04 -1.17
CA THR A 41 -7.60 0.31 -1.10
C THR A 41 -7.30 -1.17 -0.95
N LEU A 42 -8.08 -1.88 -0.15
CA LEU A 42 -7.88 -3.29 0.13
C LEU A 42 -9.13 -4.09 -0.20
N ASP A 43 -8.99 -5.05 -1.10
CA ASP A 43 -9.99 -6.08 -1.31
C ASP A 43 -9.73 -7.22 -0.32
N ARG A 44 -10.79 -7.66 0.36
CA ARG A 44 -10.73 -8.70 1.38
C ARG A 44 -11.71 -9.82 1.03
N PRO A 45 -11.47 -11.06 1.47
CA PRO A 45 -12.37 -12.17 1.19
C PRO A 45 -13.80 -11.87 1.67
N GLY A 46 -14.78 -11.90 0.77
CA GLY A 46 -16.19 -11.75 1.13
C GLY A 46 -16.62 -10.33 1.55
N HIS A 47 -15.76 -9.32 1.40
CA HIS A 47 -16.08 -7.92 1.71
C HIS A 47 -15.82 -6.99 0.52
N PRO A 48 -16.58 -5.89 0.39
CA PRO A 48 -16.26 -4.84 -0.56
C PRO A 48 -14.86 -4.25 -0.33
N ALA A 49 -14.25 -3.78 -1.41
CA ALA A 49 -13.02 -2.99 -1.37
C ALA A 49 -13.16 -1.83 -0.37
N CYS A 50 -12.18 -1.67 0.52
CA CYS A 50 -12.22 -0.63 1.55
C CYS A 50 -10.94 0.22 1.55
N PRO A 51 -11.04 1.54 1.73
CA PRO A 51 -9.86 2.40 1.82
C PRO A 51 -9.07 2.08 3.09
N LEU A 52 -7.74 2.08 2.99
CA LEU A 52 -6.84 1.99 4.14
C LEU A 52 -6.34 3.39 4.53
N MET A 53 -6.31 3.65 5.83
CA MET A 53 -5.79 4.92 6.34
C MET A 53 -4.27 4.97 6.18
N ILE A 54 -3.79 5.90 5.35
CA ILE A 54 -2.35 6.19 5.24
C ILE A 54 -1.92 7.01 6.45
N LYS A 55 -0.93 6.52 7.18
CA LYS A 55 -0.26 7.27 8.26
C LYS A 55 0.76 8.21 7.60
N LYS A 56 0.56 9.51 7.79
CA LYS A 56 1.47 10.53 7.28
C LYS A 56 2.75 10.54 8.11
N ASP A 57 3.88 10.52 7.42
CA ASP A 57 5.21 10.56 8.01
C ASP A 57 6.11 11.44 7.13
N SER A 58 6.33 12.67 7.58
CA SER A 58 7.18 13.64 6.88
C SER A 58 8.67 13.28 6.91
N SER A 59 9.09 12.38 7.81
CA SER A 59 10.48 11.90 7.86
C SER A 59 10.77 10.88 6.76
N ARG A 60 9.73 10.27 6.17
CA ARG A 60 9.81 9.26 5.10
C ARG A 60 8.89 9.61 3.91
N PRO A 61 9.15 10.72 3.21
CA PRO A 61 8.27 11.26 2.17
C PRO A 61 8.10 10.37 0.94
N GLU A 62 8.95 9.35 0.76
CA GLU A 62 8.90 8.34 -0.28
C GLU A 62 8.17 7.05 0.14
N THR A 63 7.63 7.01 1.36
CA THR A 63 7.00 5.83 1.93
C THR A 63 5.50 6.08 2.20
N LEU A 64 4.65 5.12 1.86
CA LEU A 64 3.28 5.01 2.40
C LEU A 64 3.24 3.94 3.48
N THR A 65 2.69 4.26 4.64
CA THR A 65 2.48 3.30 5.73
C THR A 65 1.01 3.20 6.09
N SER A 66 0.55 1.98 6.37
CA SER A 66 -0.81 1.69 6.83
C SER A 66 -0.81 0.37 7.61
N SER A 67 -1.99 -0.08 8.02
CA SER A 67 -2.18 -1.37 8.68
C SER A 67 -3.56 -1.92 8.37
N VAL A 68 -3.62 -3.22 8.14
CA VAL A 68 -4.87 -3.98 8.11
C VAL A 68 -5.10 -4.51 9.51
N SER A 69 -6.26 -4.21 10.08
CA SER A 69 -6.72 -4.79 11.34
C SER A 69 -7.78 -5.85 11.06
N ASP A 70 -7.92 -6.79 11.99
CA ASP A 70 -8.92 -7.85 11.94
C ASP A 70 -8.86 -8.66 10.63
N ALA A 71 -7.64 -8.90 10.15
CA ALA A 71 -7.39 -9.71 8.98
C ALA A 71 -7.75 -11.17 9.26
N THR A 72 -8.73 -11.67 8.51
CA THR A 72 -9.18 -13.07 8.53
C THR A 72 -8.39 -13.89 7.51
N PRO A 73 -8.34 -15.22 7.65
CA PRO A 73 -7.69 -16.06 6.65
C PRO A 73 -8.31 -15.89 5.25
N GLY A 74 -7.46 -15.78 4.23
CA GLY A 74 -7.85 -15.73 2.82
C GLY A 74 -6.98 -14.81 1.96
N HIS A 75 -7.42 -14.58 0.73
CA HIS A 75 -6.69 -13.79 -0.27
C HIS A 75 -7.02 -12.30 -0.18
N TYR A 76 -5.98 -11.48 -0.23
CA TYR A 76 -6.07 -10.03 -0.18
C TYR A 76 -5.40 -9.41 -1.39
N LEU A 77 -6.00 -8.32 -1.89
CA LEU A 77 -5.45 -7.51 -2.96
C LEU A 77 -5.33 -6.05 -2.50
N LEU A 78 -4.11 -5.60 -2.28
CA LEU A 78 -3.81 -4.21 -1.94
C LEU A 78 -3.61 -3.41 -3.21
N HIS A 79 -4.55 -2.51 -3.50
CA HIS A 79 -4.44 -1.51 -4.54
C HIS A 79 -3.78 -0.25 -4.00
N TRP A 80 -2.87 0.33 -4.80
CA TRP A 80 -2.26 1.61 -4.48
C TRP A 80 -2.34 2.56 -5.67
N GLN A 81 -2.60 3.83 -5.36
CA GLN A 81 -2.50 4.95 -6.28
C GLN A 81 -1.65 6.02 -5.61
N VAL A 82 -0.59 6.45 -6.27
CA VAL A 82 0.39 7.37 -5.72
C VAL A 82 0.54 8.57 -6.62
N LEU A 83 0.48 9.76 -6.01
CA LEU A 83 0.82 11.02 -6.65
C LEU A 83 2.28 11.36 -6.33
N SER A 84 3.16 11.36 -7.34
CA SER A 84 4.52 11.87 -7.18
C SER A 84 4.52 13.40 -7.07
N VAL A 85 5.57 13.95 -6.46
CA VAL A 85 5.72 15.41 -6.31
C VAL A 85 5.86 16.17 -7.63
N ASP A 86 6.17 15.48 -8.74
CA ASP A 86 6.15 16.02 -10.11
C ASP A 86 4.74 16.08 -10.73
N GLY A 87 3.71 15.61 -10.01
CA GLY A 87 2.31 15.68 -10.43
C GLY A 87 1.80 14.43 -11.16
N HIS A 88 2.63 13.41 -11.40
CA HIS A 88 2.16 12.19 -12.04
C HIS A 88 1.50 11.21 -11.07
N ILE A 89 0.50 10.48 -11.58
CA ILE A 89 -0.16 9.41 -10.84
C ILE A 89 0.30 8.06 -11.37
N THR A 90 0.80 7.22 -10.48
CA THR A 90 1.16 5.81 -10.73
C THR A 90 0.27 4.89 -9.90
N ARG A 91 0.04 3.67 -10.40
CA ARG A 91 -0.87 2.69 -9.78
C ARG A 91 -0.28 1.29 -9.84
N GLY A 92 -0.75 0.44 -8.95
CA GLY A 92 -0.49 -0.99 -9.01
C GLY A 92 -1.22 -1.74 -7.91
N GLN A 93 -0.93 -3.03 -7.83
CA GLN A 93 -1.58 -3.94 -6.90
C GLN A 93 -0.56 -4.93 -6.31
N ILE A 94 -0.82 -5.40 -5.10
CA ILE A 94 -0.03 -6.40 -4.40
C ILE A 94 -0.97 -7.45 -3.84
N GLU A 95 -0.84 -8.67 -4.33
CA GLU A 95 -1.55 -9.85 -3.83
C GLU A 95 -0.81 -10.42 -2.63
N PHE A 96 -1.53 -10.82 -1.58
CA PHE A 96 -0.97 -11.56 -0.45
C PHE A 96 -2.06 -12.42 0.20
N GLU A 97 -1.65 -13.37 1.04
CA GLU A 97 -2.54 -14.31 1.72
C GLU A 97 -2.37 -14.20 3.23
N VAL A 98 -3.48 -14.26 3.96
CA VAL A 98 -3.50 -14.37 5.41
C VAL A 98 -3.90 -15.79 5.80
N ASN A 99 -3.17 -16.41 6.74
CA ASN A 99 -3.44 -17.76 7.24
C ASN A 99 -3.74 -17.82 8.74
#